data_AF-A0A227J5E2-F1
#
_entry.id   AF-A0A227J5E2-F1
#
_cell.length_a   1.000
_cell.length_b   1.000
_cell.length_c   1.000
_cell.angle_alpha   90.00
_cell.angle_beta   90.00
_cell.angle_gamma   90.00
#
_symmetry.space_group_name_H-M   'P 1'
#
loop_
_entity.id
_entity.type
_entity.pdbx_description
1 polymer ?
#
loop_
_entity_poly.entity_id
_entity_poly.type
_entity_poly.pdbx_seq_one_letter_code
_entity_poly.pdbx_strand_id
1 'polypeptide(L)'
;ILLMLAERPNEVLTRNELHEFVWREQGFEVDDSSLTQAISTLRKMLKDSTKSPEFVKTVPKRGYQLICTVERLSPLSSDSSSIEVEEPASDNNDASANEVETIVEPSLATTSDAIVEPE
;
A
#
# COMPACT_ATOMS: atom_id res chain seq x y z
N ILE A 1 14.39 14.19 -2.19
CA ILE A 1 13.68 13.10 -2.95
C ILE A 1 12.27 12.87 -2.44
N LEU A 2 12.06 12.35 -1.22
CA LEU A 2 10.71 11.99 -0.74
C LEU A 2 9.72 13.17 -0.82
N LEU A 3 10.15 14.36 -0.42
CA LEU A 3 9.31 15.56 -0.51
C LEU A 3 8.81 15.83 -1.94
N MET A 4 9.71 15.82 -2.92
CA MET A 4 9.37 16.03 -4.33
C MET A 4 8.42 14.95 -4.87
N LEU A 5 8.64 13.68 -4.47
CA LEU A 5 7.75 12.57 -4.81
C LEU A 5 6.36 12.74 -4.16
N ALA A 6 6.31 13.26 -2.93
CA ALA A 6 5.08 13.49 -2.18
C ALA A 6 4.31 14.74 -2.64
N GLU A 7 4.99 15.72 -3.26
CA GLU A 7 4.36 16.87 -3.90
C GLU A 7 3.61 16.47 -5.18
N ARG A 8 4.07 15.44 -5.88
CA ARG A 8 3.46 14.92 -7.11
C ARG A 8 3.18 13.42 -6.97
N PRO A 9 2.25 13.01 -6.10
CA PRO A 9 1.91 11.61 -5.94
C PRO A 9 1.33 11.06 -7.25
N ASN A 10 1.58 9.79 -7.54
CA ASN A 10 1.17 9.11 -8.77
C ASN A 10 1.75 9.69 -10.07
N GLU A 11 2.74 10.58 -10.00
CA GLU A 11 3.46 11.06 -11.17
C GLU A 11 4.81 10.34 -11.33
N VAL A 12 5.23 10.12 -12.57
CA VAL A 12 6.54 9.51 -12.85
C VAL A 12 7.57 10.62 -12.96
N LEU A 13 8.39 10.78 -11.92
CA LEU A 13 9.50 11.72 -11.93
C LEU A 13 10.72 11.07 -12.55
N THR A 14 11.33 11.77 -13.51
CA THR A 14 12.48 11.24 -14.24
C THR A 14 13.74 11.25 -13.41
N ARG A 15 14.71 10.39 -13.78
CA ARG A 15 16.02 10.36 -13.11
C ARG A 15 16.73 11.72 -13.20
N ASN A 16 16.62 12.38 -14.35
CA ASN A 16 17.23 13.68 -14.59
C ASN A 16 16.59 14.76 -13.71
N GLU A 17 15.26 14.82 -13.61
CA GLU A 17 14.58 15.78 -12.72
C GLU A 17 14.96 15.57 -11.26
N LEU A 18 15.03 14.31 -10.83
CA LEU A 18 15.45 13.97 -9.47
C LEU A 18 16.91 14.35 -9.21
N HIS A 19 17.80 14.17 -10.20
CA HIS A 19 19.19 14.62 -10.11
C HIS A 19 19.30 16.13 -10.04
N GLU A 20 18.60 16.83 -10.93
CA GLU A 20 18.68 18.28 -11.07
C GLU A 20 18.28 18.98 -9.77
N PHE A 21 17.11 18.64 -9.25
CA PHE A 21 16.53 19.36 -8.11
C PHE A 21 17.10 18.95 -6.75
N VAL A 22 17.64 17.72 -6.61
CA VAL A 22 18.17 17.24 -5.32
C VAL A 22 19.66 17.51 -5.15
N TRP A 23 20.41 17.58 -6.26
CA TRP A 23 21.86 17.79 -6.22
C TRP A 23 22.31 19.04 -6.98
N ARG A 24 21.91 19.23 -8.25
CA ARG A 24 22.44 20.34 -9.06
C ARG A 24 21.95 21.71 -8.61
N GLU A 25 20.70 21.84 -8.17
CA GLU A 25 20.19 23.08 -7.57
C GLU A 25 20.96 23.47 -6.30
N GLN A 26 21.56 22.49 -5.61
CA GLN A 26 22.38 22.67 -4.42
C GLN A 26 23.88 22.73 -4.73
N GLY A 27 24.27 22.67 -6.01
CA GLY A 27 25.66 22.76 -6.47
C GLY A 27 26.49 21.49 -6.33
N PHE A 28 25.85 20.32 -6.14
CA PHE A 28 26.53 19.03 -6.09
C PHE A 28 26.46 18.32 -7.44
N GLU A 29 27.59 17.77 -7.88
CA GLU A 29 27.65 16.87 -9.04
C GLU A 29 27.80 15.43 -8.54
N VAL A 30 26.81 14.59 -8.85
CA VAL A 30 26.78 13.20 -8.42
C VAL A 30 26.37 12.26 -9.55
N ASP A 31 26.85 11.03 -9.48
CA ASP A 31 26.51 9.96 -10.42
C ASP A 31 25.13 9.36 -10.16
N ASP A 32 24.61 8.64 -11.17
CA ASP A 32 23.37 7.84 -11.12
C ASP A 32 23.31 6.84 -9.95
N SER A 33 24.48 6.43 -9.45
CA SER A 33 24.62 5.56 -8.29
C SER A 33 24.06 6.21 -7.03
N SER A 34 24.20 7.53 -6.89
CA SER A 34 23.75 8.31 -5.74
C SER A 34 22.23 8.37 -5.66
N LEU A 35 21.54 8.56 -6.79
CA LEU A 35 20.08 8.43 -6.84
C LEU A 35 19.62 7.03 -6.49
N THR A 36 20.28 6.01 -7.05
CA THR A 36 19.94 4.61 -6.77
C THR A 36 20.09 4.28 -5.29
N GLN A 37 21.15 4.77 -4.65
CA GLN A 37 21.40 4.60 -3.22
C GLN A 37 20.42 5.37 -2.36
N ALA A 38 20.11 6.62 -2.72
CA ALA A 38 19.13 7.43 -2.00
C ALA A 38 17.72 6.81 -2.05
N ILE A 39 17.30 6.27 -3.20
CA ILE A 39 16.04 5.52 -3.33
C ILE A 39 16.09 4.23 -2.50
N SER A 40 17.21 3.52 -2.49
CA SER A 40 17.38 2.30 -1.68
C SER A 40 17.27 2.59 -0.19
N THR A 41 17.89 3.67 0.28
CA THR A 41 17.78 4.14 1.67
C THR A 41 16.35 4.56 1.99
N LEU A 42 15.69 5.30 1.09
CA LEU A 42 14.30 5.71 1.24
C LEU A 42 13.38 4.49 1.43
N ARG A 43 13.52 3.46 0.59
CA ARG A 43 12.74 2.22 0.71
C ARG A 43 12.96 1.52 2.05
N LYS A 44 14.21 1.43 2.52
CA LYS A 44 14.52 0.83 3.83
C LYS A 44 13.82 1.57 4.97
N MET A 45 13.82 2.91 4.94
CA MET A 45 13.18 3.73 5.97
C MET A 45 11.66 3.64 5.93
N LEU A 46 11.08 3.53 4.73
CA LEU A 46 9.64 3.31 4.54
C LEU A 46 9.22 1.84 4.75
N LYS A 47 10.16 0.93 4.99
CA LYS A 47 9.94 -0.53 5.01
C LYS A 47 9.31 -1.06 3.72
N ASP A 48 9.61 -0.40 2.60
CA ASP A 48 9.09 -0.72 1.27
C ASP A 48 9.91 -1.83 0.59
N SER A 49 9.25 -2.74 -0.11
CA SER A 49 9.88 -3.86 -0.81
C SER A 49 10.06 -3.58 -2.30
N THR A 50 11.18 -4.02 -2.88
CA THR A 50 11.37 -3.90 -4.34
C THR A 50 10.54 -4.92 -5.12
N LYS A 51 10.19 -6.06 -4.51
CA LYS A 51 9.38 -7.12 -5.15
C LYS A 51 7.89 -6.76 -5.16
N SER A 52 7.44 -6.09 -4.10
CA SER A 52 6.06 -5.65 -3.92
C SER A 52 6.10 -4.20 -3.43
N PRO A 53 6.28 -3.23 -4.35
CA PRO A 53 6.34 -1.83 -3.96
C PRO A 53 4.97 -1.36 -3.50
N GLU A 54 4.88 -0.84 -2.27
CA GLU A 54 3.68 -0.22 -1.71
C GLU A 54 3.81 1.32 -1.72
N PHE A 55 5.03 1.83 -1.66
CA PHE A 55 5.31 3.27 -1.62
C PHE A 55 5.98 3.76 -2.90
N VAL A 56 7.18 3.25 -3.23
CA VAL A 56 8.00 3.78 -4.33
C VAL A 56 8.15 2.76 -5.44
N LYS A 57 7.44 2.98 -6.54
CA LYS A 57 7.53 2.18 -7.76
C LYS A 57 8.66 2.66 -8.67
N THR A 58 9.51 1.74 -9.11
CA THR A 58 10.48 2.02 -10.18
C THR A 58 9.81 1.82 -11.54
N VAL A 59 9.89 2.81 -12.42
CA VAL A 59 9.45 2.70 -13.82
C VAL A 59 10.69 2.59 -14.71
N PRO A 60 10.97 1.40 -15.28
CA PRO A 60 12.17 1.17 -16.10
C PRO A 60 12.30 2.21 -17.21
N LYS A 61 13.52 2.71 -17.43
CA LYS A 61 13.86 3.74 -18.44
C LYS A 61 13.16 5.09 -18.30
N ARG A 62 12.33 5.31 -17.28
CA ARG A 62 11.66 6.59 -17.02
C ARG A 62 12.14 7.21 -15.71
N GLY A 63 11.95 6.51 -14.59
CA GLY A 63 12.32 7.04 -13.27
C GLY A 63 11.54 6.39 -12.14
N TYR A 64 11.04 7.21 -11.23
CA TYR A 64 10.42 6.77 -9.97
C TYR A 64 9.06 7.42 -9.78
N GLN A 65 8.13 6.67 -9.18
CA GLN A 65 6.77 7.12 -8.91
C GLN A 65 6.40 6.76 -7.48
N LEU A 66 5.79 7.71 -6.77
CA LEU A 66 5.15 7.44 -5.49
C LEU A 66 3.73 6.96 -5.75
N ILE A 67 3.41 5.74 -5.34
CA ILE A 67 2.11 5.09 -5.61
C ILE A 67 1.18 5.07 -4.39
N CYS A 68 1.61 5.64 -3.27
CA CYS A 68 0.79 5.75 -2.08
C CYS A 68 -0.09 7.01 -2.10
N THR A 69 -1.19 6.98 -1.35
CA THR A 69 -2.02 8.17 -1.11
C THR A 69 -1.26 9.12 -0.19
N VAL A 70 -1.14 10.38 -0.60
CA VAL A 70 -0.50 11.44 0.20
C VAL A 70 -1.58 12.46 0.58
N GLU A 71 -1.82 12.60 1.87
CA GLU A 71 -2.73 13.60 2.42
C GLU A 71 -1.93 14.67 3.18
N ARG A 72 -2.27 15.95 2.97
CA ARG A 72 -1.69 17.05 3.74
C ARG A 72 -2.53 17.25 4.99
N LEU A 73 -1.99 16.85 6.14
CA LEU A 73 -2.58 17.20 7.42
C LEU A 73 -2.48 18.72 7.62
N SER A 74 -3.61 19.41 7.65
CA SER A 74 -3.65 20.75 8.19
C SER A 74 -3.25 20.68 9.67
N PRO A 75 -2.39 21.56 10.18
CA PRO A 75 -2.11 21.61 11.60
C PRO A 75 -3.45 21.76 12.32
N LEU A 76 -3.73 20.82 13.22
CA LEU A 76 -4.95 20.80 14.01
C LEU A 76 -5.05 22.16 14.69
N SER A 77 -5.92 23.02 14.16
CA SER A 77 -6.30 24.23 14.85
C SER A 77 -7.02 23.72 16.08
N SER A 78 -6.46 23.95 17.25
CA SER A 78 -7.03 23.56 18.53
C SER A 78 -8.36 24.29 18.73
N ASP A 79 -9.41 23.86 18.05
CA ASP A 79 -10.77 24.20 18.38
C ASP A 79 -11.41 22.94 18.98
N SER A 80 -11.40 22.93 20.30
CA SER A 80 -12.12 21.95 21.11
C SER A 80 -13.62 22.10 20.86
N SER A 81 -14.19 21.30 19.96
CA SER A 81 -15.62 21.04 19.98
C SER A 81 -15.85 19.60 20.43
N SER A 82 -16.19 19.51 21.71
CA SER A 82 -16.63 18.34 22.46
C SER A 82 -17.54 17.42 21.64
N ILE A 83 -17.12 16.17 21.45
CA ILE A 83 -18.05 15.10 21.13
C ILE A 83 -18.27 14.35 22.43
N GLU A 84 -19.38 14.66 23.11
CA GLU A 84 -19.97 13.79 24.12
C GLU A 84 -20.47 12.54 23.38
N VAL A 85 -19.72 11.44 23.47
CA VAL A 85 -20.26 10.13 23.12
C VAL A 85 -20.76 9.51 24.43
N GLU A 86 -22.05 9.65 24.67
CA GLU A 86 -22.76 8.76 25.60
C GLU A 86 -22.72 7.33 25.03
N GLU A 87 -22.10 6.43 25.78
CA GLU A 87 -22.42 5.00 25.83
C GLU A 87 -22.36 4.61 27.32
N PRO A 88 -23.01 3.52 27.80
CA PRO A 88 -23.78 2.49 27.09
C PRO A 88 -25.09 2.06 27.81
N ALA A 89 -25.99 1.36 27.11
CA ALA A 89 -26.75 0.19 27.59
C ALA A 89 -28.06 -0.01 26.79
N SER A 90 -28.17 -1.14 26.08
CA SER A 90 -29.30 -2.02 26.33
C SER A 90 -29.02 -3.43 25.83
N ASP A 91 -28.98 -4.32 26.81
CA ASP A 91 -28.96 -5.77 26.73
C ASP A 91 -30.35 -6.32 26.31
N ASN A 92 -30.37 -7.59 25.88
CA ASN A 92 -31.49 -8.54 25.78
C ASN A 92 -32.29 -8.62 24.46
N ASN A 93 -32.13 -9.72 23.71
CA ASN A 93 -32.84 -11.01 23.89
C ASN A 93 -32.49 -11.93 22.69
N ASP A 94 -31.87 -13.10 22.91
CA ASP A 94 -32.43 -14.42 23.23
C ASP A 94 -33.36 -15.04 22.16
N ALA A 95 -33.10 -16.32 21.93
CA ALA A 95 -33.50 -17.17 20.83
C ALA A 95 -35.01 -17.47 20.75
N SER A 96 -35.52 -17.72 19.53
CA SER A 96 -36.21 -18.99 19.20
C SER A 96 -36.65 -19.04 17.73
N ALA A 97 -36.27 -20.16 17.11
CA ALA A 97 -36.88 -20.91 16.01
C ALA A 97 -37.96 -20.26 15.11
N ASN A 98 -37.72 -20.35 13.79
CA ASN A 98 -38.69 -21.03 12.92
C ASN A 98 -38.01 -21.73 11.73
N GLU A 99 -38.28 -23.04 11.69
CA GLU A 99 -38.22 -24.00 10.57
C GLU A 99 -38.85 -23.45 9.27
N VAL A 100 -38.67 -23.97 8.05
CA VAL A 100 -37.87 -25.03 7.38
C VAL A 100 -38.24 -24.86 5.90
N GLU A 101 -37.29 -25.00 4.96
CA GLU A 101 -37.63 -25.64 3.69
C GLU A 101 -36.43 -26.45 3.18
N THR A 102 -36.59 -27.77 3.29
CA THR A 102 -35.66 -28.83 2.96
C THR A 102 -35.94 -29.31 1.55
N ILE A 103 -34.97 -29.33 0.63
CA ILE A 103 -34.96 -30.40 -0.39
C ILE A 103 -33.53 -30.72 -0.88
N VAL A 104 -33.11 -31.94 -0.49
CA VAL A 104 -32.26 -32.96 -1.15
C VAL A 104 -30.75 -32.74 -1.41
N GLU A 105 -29.96 -33.31 -0.50
CA GLU A 105 -28.77 -34.15 -0.77
C GLU A 105 -29.21 -35.51 -1.39
N PRO A 106 -28.36 -36.32 -2.08
CA PRO A 106 -27.05 -36.74 -1.54
C PRO A 106 -25.91 -37.13 -2.52
N SER A 107 -24.72 -37.32 -1.92
CA SER A 107 -23.72 -38.38 -2.23
C SER A 107 -22.88 -38.26 -3.52
N LEU A 108 -21.59 -38.63 -3.57
CA LEU A 108 -20.74 -39.40 -2.65
C LEU A 108 -19.26 -39.18 -3.05
N ALA A 109 -18.39 -39.33 -2.05
CA ALA A 109 -16.93 -39.21 -2.06
C ALA A 109 -16.18 -40.19 -2.99
N THR A 110 -14.86 -39.92 -3.16
CA THR A 110 -13.71 -40.87 -3.17
C THR A 110 -12.63 -40.34 -4.14
N THR A 111 -11.44 -39.89 -3.69
CA THR A 111 -10.23 -40.63 -3.26
C THR A 111 -9.58 -41.53 -4.33
N SER A 112 -8.26 -41.38 -4.50
CA SER A 112 -7.30 -42.25 -5.24
C SER A 112 -7.53 -42.32 -6.76
N ASP A 113 -6.55 -42.41 -7.65
CA ASP A 113 -5.26 -43.12 -7.73
C ASP A 113 -4.41 -42.37 -8.78
N ALA A 114 -3.11 -42.10 -8.61
CA ALA A 114 -1.97 -42.98 -8.93
C ALA A 114 -1.92 -43.51 -10.40
N ILE A 115 -0.73 -43.33 -11.01
CA ILE A 115 -0.05 -44.26 -11.94
C ILE A 115 -0.37 -44.21 -13.45
N VAL A 116 0.63 -43.73 -14.22
CA VAL A 116 1.24 -44.29 -15.47
C VAL A 116 0.35 -44.29 -16.75
N GLU A 117 0.75 -43.76 -17.92
CA GLU A 117 1.72 -44.26 -18.93
C GLU A 117 1.61 -43.39 -20.26
N PRO A 118 2.14 -43.75 -21.46
CA PRO A 118 3.34 -43.17 -22.10
C PRO A 118 3.11 -42.49 -23.47
N GLU A 119 4.15 -41.83 -24.01
CA GLU A 119 4.79 -42.11 -25.33
C GLU A 119 6.20 -41.49 -25.37
#